data_AF-A0AAE3R1J8-F1
#
_entry.id   AF-A0AAE3R1J8-F1
#
_cell.length_a   1.000
_cell.length_b   1.000
_cell.length_c   1.000
_cell.angle_alpha   90.00
_cell.angle_beta   90.00
_cell.angle_gamma   90.00
#
_symmetry.space_group_name_H-M   'P 1'
#
loop_
_entity.id
_entity.type
_entity.pdbx_description
1 polymer ?
#
loop_
_entity_poly.entity_id
_entity_poly.type
_entity_poly.pdbx_seq_one_letter_code
_entity_poly.pdbx_strand_id
1 'polypeptide(L)'
;MQVTSAIVLIALPLILAIFGIAYYYITARNKERMSVIEKGLPPDYFKDTPNFFPFILMLGIVSTGISLGIALGGYLWSLEIEAMRGFIFPFVIFFSLGISLIVSYFVLKSIQKKN
;
A
#
# COMPACT_ATOMS: atom_id res chain seq x y z
N MET A 1 -4.83 -36.50 18.53
CA MET A 1 -5.71 -35.59 19.30
C MET A 1 -5.02 -34.26 19.69
N GLN A 2 -3.71 -34.21 19.96
CA GLN A 2 -3.04 -32.95 20.34
C GLN A 2 -3.03 -31.86 19.26
N VAL A 3 -2.88 -32.23 17.98
CA VAL A 3 -2.87 -31.27 16.86
C VAL A 3 -4.20 -30.55 16.67
N THR A 4 -5.33 -31.22 16.95
CA THR A 4 -6.67 -30.62 16.83
C THR A 4 -6.89 -29.53 17.87
N SER A 5 -6.44 -29.75 19.12
CA SER A 5 -6.56 -28.76 20.20
C SER A 5 -5.71 -27.51 19.95
N ALA A 6 -4.51 -27.66 19.39
CA ALA A 6 -3.64 -26.52 19.06
C ALA A 6 -4.22 -25.62 17.96
N ILE A 7 -4.87 -26.20 16.95
CA ILE A 7 -5.52 -25.45 15.88
C ILE A 7 -6.67 -24.61 16.42
N VAL A 8 -7.48 -25.13 17.34
CA VAL A 8 -8.60 -24.39 17.94
C VAL A 8 -8.11 -23.18 18.73
N LEU A 9 -7.01 -23.31 19.49
CA LEU A 9 -6.44 -22.21 20.27
C LEU A 9 -5.92 -21.05 19.41
N ILE A 10 -5.49 -21.32 18.16
CA ILE A 10 -4.95 -20.31 17.24
C ILE A 10 -6.04 -19.76 16.31
N ALA A 11 -6.92 -20.62 15.81
CA ALA A 11 -7.95 -20.23 14.85
C ALA A 11 -9.05 -19.37 15.49
N LEU A 12 -9.46 -19.68 16.72
CA LEU A 12 -10.52 -18.95 17.42
C LEU A 12 -10.19 -17.46 17.63
N PRO A 13 -9.02 -17.06 18.18
CA PRO A 13 -8.69 -15.66 18.34
C PRO A 13 -8.48 -14.94 17.00
N LEU A 14 -7.99 -15.62 15.96
CA LEU A 14 -7.84 -15.03 14.63
C LEU A 14 -9.19 -14.64 14.02
N ILE A 15 -10.18 -15.54 14.11
CA ILE A 15 -11.55 -15.29 13.62
C ILE A 15 -12.23 -14.18 14.43
N LEU A 16 -12.06 -14.18 15.76
CA LEU A 16 -12.53 -13.11 16.64
C LEU A 16 -11.90 -11.76 16.32
N ALA A 17 -10.60 -11.72 16.02
CA ALA A 17 -9.90 -10.48 15.67
C ALA A 17 -10.42 -9.90 14.35
N ILE A 18 -10.57 -10.74 13.31
CA ILE A 18 -11.12 -10.33 12.01
C ILE A 18 -12.56 -9.81 12.18
N PHE A 19 -13.39 -10.53 12.95
CA PHE A 19 -14.76 -10.10 13.24
C PHE A 19 -14.80 -8.80 14.05
N GLY A 20 -13.92 -8.65 15.03
CA GLY A 20 -13.81 -7.43 15.85
C GLY A 20 -13.43 -6.21 15.03
N ILE A 21 -12.46 -6.33 14.12
CA ILE A 21 -12.05 -5.25 13.21
C ILE A 21 -13.22 -4.88 12.28
N ALA A 22 -13.90 -5.86 11.70
CA ALA A 22 -15.05 -5.61 10.82
C ALA A 22 -16.22 -4.94 11.56
N TYR A 23 -16.55 -5.42 12.76
CA TYR A 23 -17.61 -4.84 13.60
C TYR A 23 -17.28 -3.40 14.00
N TYR A 24 -16.03 -3.14 14.40
CA TYR A 24 -15.58 -1.80 14.74
C TYR A 24 -15.66 -0.86 13.53
N TYR A 25 -15.23 -1.29 12.36
CA TYR A 25 -15.29 -0.51 11.12
C TYR A 25 -16.73 -0.13 10.74
N ILE A 26 -17.67 -1.09 10.77
CA ILE A 26 -19.09 -0.84 10.46
C ILE A 26 -19.70 0.11 11.51
N THR A 27 -19.38 -0.10 12.78
CA THR A 27 -19.89 0.75 13.87
C THR A 27 -19.35 2.18 13.79
N ALA A 28 -18.07 2.34 13.46
CA ALA A 28 -17.44 3.65 13.24
C ALA A 28 -18.14 4.40 12.09
N ARG A 29 -18.36 3.74 10.95
CA ARG A 29 -19.09 4.32 9.82
C ARG A 29 -20.54 4.68 10.15
N ASN A 30 -21.26 3.86 10.91
CA ASN A 30 -22.63 4.20 11.32
C ASN A 30 -22.66 5.42 12.25
N LYS A 31 -21.68 5.56 13.16
CA LYS A 31 -21.57 6.73 14.04
C LYS A 31 -21.21 7.99 13.26
N GLU A 32 -20.30 7.91 12.30
CA GLU A 32 -20.00 9.02 11.38
C GLU A 32 -21.28 9.48 10.66
N ARG A 33 -22.06 8.54 10.11
CA ARG A 33 -23.30 8.85 9.39
C ARG A 33 -24.36 9.52 10.27
N MET A 34 -24.55 9.04 11.49
CA MET A 34 -25.50 9.63 12.44
C MET A 34 -25.09 11.04 12.86
N SER A 35 -23.79 11.27 13.10
CA SER A 35 -23.29 12.59 13.50
C SER A 35 -23.49 13.68 12.43
N VAL A 36 -23.49 13.28 11.15
CA VAL A 36 -23.75 14.19 10.02
C VAL A 36 -25.25 14.53 9.92
N ILE A 37 -26.14 13.56 10.20
CA ILE A 37 -27.60 13.76 10.26
C ILE A 37 -27.96 14.69 11.43
N GLU A 38 -27.39 14.45 12.61
CA GLU A 38 -27.62 15.27 13.82
C GLU A 38 -27.13 16.71 13.66
N LYS A 39 -26.10 16.94 12.84
CA LYS A 39 -25.57 18.28 12.53
C LYS A 39 -26.29 19.00 11.39
N GLY A 40 -27.29 18.37 10.76
CA GLY A 40 -28.08 18.99 9.68
C GLY A 40 -27.27 19.36 8.43
N LEU A 41 -26.11 18.72 8.22
CA LEU A 41 -25.24 18.96 7.08
C LEU A 41 -25.87 18.35 5.80
N PRO A 42 -25.74 19.01 4.63
CA PRO A 42 -26.33 18.51 3.40
C PRO A 42 -25.80 17.11 3.03
N PRO A 43 -26.62 16.23 2.42
CA PRO A 43 -26.24 14.87 2.02
C PRO A 43 -25.03 14.78 1.07
N ASP A 44 -24.62 15.90 0.48
CA ASP A 44 -23.44 16.00 -0.40
C ASP A 44 -22.12 15.79 0.35
N TYR A 45 -22.08 15.86 1.69
CA TYR A 45 -20.88 15.52 2.46
C TYR A 45 -20.51 14.02 2.38
N PHE A 46 -21.43 13.14 1.96
CA PHE A 46 -21.14 11.71 1.78
C PHE A 46 -20.48 11.36 0.43
N LYS A 47 -20.31 12.35 -0.47
CA LYS A 47 -19.72 12.12 -1.80
C LYS A 47 -18.20 12.22 -1.84
N ASP A 48 -17.51 12.34 -0.71
CA ASP A 48 -16.08 12.09 -0.64
C ASP A 48 -15.80 10.57 -0.75
N THR A 49 -16.12 10.00 -1.91
CA THR A 49 -15.58 8.69 -2.28
C THR A 49 -14.06 8.81 -2.25
N PRO A 50 -13.35 8.01 -1.44
CA PRO A 50 -11.90 8.05 -1.44
C PRO A 50 -11.43 7.75 -2.86
N ASN A 51 -10.88 8.76 -3.53
CA ASN A 51 -10.31 8.60 -4.85
C ASN A 51 -9.11 7.66 -4.72
N PHE A 52 -9.29 6.38 -5.07
CA PHE A 52 -8.23 5.37 -5.06
C PHE A 52 -7.32 5.45 -6.30
N PHE A 53 -7.72 6.21 -7.32
CA PHE A 53 -6.94 6.44 -8.54
C PHE A 53 -5.49 6.95 -8.30
N PRO A 54 -5.23 7.89 -7.38
CA PRO A 54 -3.86 8.32 -7.05
C PRO A 54 -3.01 7.16 -6.50
N PHE A 55 -3.61 6.29 -5.69
CA PHE A 55 -2.92 5.15 -5.10
C PHE A 55 -2.56 4.09 -6.15
N ILE A 56 -3.46 3.80 -7.10
CA ILE A 56 -3.17 2.86 -8.19
C ILE A 56 -2.04 3.36 -9.08
N LEU A 57 -1.97 4.67 -9.34
CA LEU A 57 -0.92 5.29 -10.14
C LEU A 57 0.43 5.23 -9.43
N MET A 58 0.45 5.50 -8.11
CA MET A 58 1.66 5.38 -7.30
C MET A 58 2.21 3.95 -7.33
N LEU A 59 1.36 2.94 -7.14
CA LEU A 59 1.78 1.54 -7.20
C LEU A 59 2.30 1.16 -8.59
N GLY A 60 1.68 1.66 -9.67
CA GLY A 60 2.14 1.45 -11.03
C GLY A 60 3.54 2.00 -11.26
N ILE A 61 3.78 3.27 -10.90
CA ILE A 61 5.08 3.93 -11.06
C ILE A 61 6.15 3.16 -10.28
N VAL A 62 5.91 2.87 -9.00
CA VAL A 62 6.86 2.12 -8.15
C VAL A 62 7.17 0.73 -8.71
N SER A 63 6.16 0.00 -9.18
CA SER A 63 6.34 -1.31 -9.80
C SER A 63 7.25 -1.24 -11.04
N THR A 64 7.07 -0.22 -11.89
CA THR A 64 7.95 0.00 -13.06
C THR A 64 9.38 0.35 -12.65
N GLY A 65 9.57 1.12 -11.58
CA GLY A 65 10.89 1.43 -11.03
C GLY A 65 11.63 0.19 -10.53
N ILE A 66 10.94 -0.72 -9.84
CA ILE A 66 11.53 -1.99 -9.39
C ILE A 66 11.93 -2.85 -10.59
N SER A 67 11.05 -2.96 -11.60
CA SER A 67 11.34 -3.72 -12.82
C SER A 67 12.60 -3.20 -13.54
N LEU A 68 12.72 -1.88 -13.72
CA LEU A 68 13.92 -1.26 -14.28
C LEU A 68 15.16 -1.50 -13.43
N GLY A 69 15.05 -1.42 -12.10
CA GLY A 69 16.16 -1.69 -11.20
C GLY A 69 16.68 -3.12 -11.30
N ILE A 70 15.78 -4.10 -11.45
CA ILE A 70 16.17 -5.51 -11.65
C ILE A 70 16.84 -5.69 -13.02
N ALA A 71 16.30 -5.10 -14.09
CA ALA A 71 16.88 -5.19 -15.42
C ALA A 71 18.30 -4.60 -15.47
N LEU A 72 18.49 -3.42 -14.87
CA LEU A 72 19.80 -2.79 -14.75
C LEU A 72 20.75 -3.58 -13.85
N GLY A 73 20.26 -4.11 -12.73
CA GLY A 73 21.05 -4.96 -11.84
C GLY A 73 21.56 -6.22 -12.54
N GLY A 74 20.72 -6.85 -13.38
CA GLY A 74 21.10 -7.99 -14.21
C GLY A 74 22.15 -7.63 -15.27
N TYR A 75 22.04 -6.45 -15.89
CA TYR A 75 23.06 -5.96 -16.83
C TYR A 75 24.38 -5.62 -16.14
N LEU A 76 24.35 -5.02 -14.95
CA LEU A 76 25.59 -4.74 -14.20
C LEU A 76 26.24 -6.02 -13.68
N TRP A 77 25.46 -7.06 -13.40
CA TRP A 77 25.99 -8.36 -12.99
C TRP A 77 26.79 -9.05 -14.10
N SER A 78 26.41 -8.88 -15.38
CA SER A 78 27.12 -9.50 -16.50
C SER A 78 28.49 -8.87 -16.80
N LEU A 79 28.82 -7.72 -16.18
CA LEU A 79 30.11 -7.06 -16.32
C LEU A 79 31.20 -7.64 -15.40
N GLU A 80 30.89 -8.67 -14.60
CA GLU A 80 31.82 -9.43 -13.74
C GLU A 80 32.77 -8.58 -12.87
N ILE A 81 32.29 -7.44 -12.37
CA ILE A 81 33.09 -6.57 -11.48
C ILE A 81 33.13 -7.19 -10.08
N GLU A 82 34.22 -7.86 -9.73
CA GLU A 82 34.40 -8.56 -8.43
C GLU A 82 34.11 -7.66 -7.22
N ALA A 83 34.51 -6.39 -7.29
CA ALA A 83 34.33 -5.44 -6.19
C ALA A 83 32.86 -5.14 -5.86
N MET A 84 31.94 -5.28 -6.83
CA MET A 84 30.53 -4.90 -6.64
C MET A 84 29.56 -6.08 -6.50
N ARG A 85 30.06 -7.31 -6.69
CA ARG A 85 29.24 -8.53 -6.77
C ARG A 85 28.39 -8.79 -5.51
N GLY A 86 28.80 -8.31 -4.34
CA GLY A 86 28.04 -8.49 -3.09
C GLY A 86 26.89 -7.50 -2.87
N PHE A 87 26.96 -6.29 -3.42
CA PHE A 87 26.03 -5.20 -3.10
C PHE A 87 25.30 -4.59 -4.30
N ILE A 88 25.63 -5.02 -5.54
CA ILE A 88 25.07 -4.42 -6.75
C ILE A 88 23.54 -4.54 -6.84
N PHE A 89 22.98 -5.72 -6.54
CA PHE A 89 21.54 -5.95 -6.58
C PHE A 89 20.75 -5.09 -5.58
N PRO A 90 21.06 -5.13 -4.26
CA PRO A 90 20.34 -4.29 -3.31
C PRO A 90 20.55 -2.81 -3.60
N PHE A 91 21.74 -2.39 -4.07
CA PHE A 91 22.02 -1.00 -4.43
C PHE A 91 21.12 -0.52 -5.58
N VAL A 92 21.11 -1.23 -6.71
CA VAL A 92 20.35 -0.81 -7.90
C VAL A 92 18.84 -0.85 -7.64
N ILE A 93 18.36 -1.84 -6.88
CA ILE A 93 16.93 -1.95 -6.52
C ILE A 93 16.52 -0.79 -5.60
N PHE A 94 17.25 -0.52 -4.52
CA PHE A 94 16.92 0.60 -3.62
C PHE A 94 17.05 1.95 -4.31
N PHE A 95 18.06 2.12 -5.16
CA PHE A 95 18.27 3.35 -5.91
C PHE A 95 17.12 3.61 -6.89
N SER A 96 16.75 2.61 -7.69
CA SER A 96 15.65 2.72 -8.64
C SER A 96 14.29 2.90 -7.94
N LEU A 97 14.06 2.19 -6.83
CA LEU A 97 12.88 2.36 -5.99
C LEU A 97 12.79 3.80 -5.46
N GLY A 98 13.89 4.35 -4.94
CA GLY A 98 13.95 5.71 -4.42
C GLY A 98 13.60 6.76 -5.47
N ILE A 99 14.20 6.68 -6.65
CA ILE A 99 13.89 7.58 -7.77
C ILE A 99 12.43 7.46 -8.18
N SER A 100 11.93 6.24 -8.30
CA SER A 100 10.55 5.98 -8.70
C SER A 100 9.54 6.54 -7.70
N LEU A 101 9.84 6.50 -6.40
CA LEU A 101 8.99 7.04 -5.35
C LEU A 101 8.94 8.59 -5.41
N ILE A 102 10.09 9.21 -5.66
CA ILE A 102 10.20 10.67 -5.83
C ILE A 102 9.40 11.12 -7.06
N VAL A 103 9.55 10.43 -8.20
CA VAL A 103 8.78 10.71 -9.42
C VAL A 103 7.28 10.53 -9.16
N SER A 104 6.88 9.46 -8.48
CA SER A 104 5.49 9.22 -8.11
C SER A 104 4.91 10.38 -7.28
N TYR A 105 5.67 10.93 -6.32
CA TYR A 105 5.22 12.07 -5.52
C TYR A 105 4.98 13.31 -6.39
N PHE A 106 5.89 13.64 -7.30
CA PHE A 106 5.72 14.79 -8.20
C PHE A 106 4.54 14.63 -9.16
N VAL A 107 4.36 13.43 -9.72
CA VAL A 107 3.22 13.13 -10.59
C VAL A 107 1.91 13.29 -9.82
N LEU A 108 1.81 12.74 -8.61
CA LEU A 108 0.62 12.86 -7.78
C LEU A 108 0.31 14.32 -7.43
N LYS A 109 1.34 15.08 -7.04
CA LYS A 109 1.23 16.51 -6.73
C LYS A 109 0.77 17.33 -7.94
N SER A 110 1.17 16.95 -9.15
CA SER A 110 0.73 17.63 -10.38
C SER A 110 -0.76 17.39 -10.68
N ILE A 111 -1.25 16.18 -10.40
CA ILE A 111 -2.66 15.81 -10.61
C ILE A 111 -3.55 16.51 -9.58
N GLN A 112 -3.11 16.58 -8.32
CA GLN A 112 -3.85 17.29 -7.26
C GLN A 112 -3.91 18.81 -7.46
N LYS A 113 -2.95 19.41 -8.18
CA LYS A 113 -2.99 20.85 -8.49
C LYS A 113 -3.96 21.18 -9.64
N LYS A 114 -4.31 20.17 -10.45
CA LYS A 114 -5.14 20.34 -11.66
C LYS A 114 -6.64 20.12 -11.38
N ASN A 115 -6.95 19.42 -10.29
CA ASN A 115 -8.30 19.26 -9.76
C ASN A 115 -8.56 20.33 -8.67
#